data_AF-A0A848RY75-F1
#
_entry.id   AF-A0A848RY75-F1
#
_cell.length_a   1.000
_cell.length_b   1.000
_cell.length_c   1.000
_cell.angle_alpha   90.00
_cell.angle_beta   90.00
_cell.angle_gamma   90.00
#
_symmetry.space_group_name_H-M   'P 1'
#
loop_
_entity.id
_entity.type
_entity.pdbx_description
1 polymer ?
#
loop_
_entity_poly.entity_id
_entity_poly.type
_entity_poly.pdbx_seq_one_letter_code
_entity_poly.pdbx_strand_id
1 'polypeptide(L)'
;MLAIVYAIFLTKFNLQGILLIATLPLIVMNSLIGKSSLIMLAVLILYFFLFDKKLVSPQKKIYIAIVPTVLIVVGSIFFWNKIETTGAYRNTVYFLKNTDFKEFKFKDMSTGHRIFEGQRVLEEFGKSNTYIKIFGNGFGATIDLSDTKDVAVQASNNDLTNVRHIHIGFFAVLYRYGLIGLLVYFLFIRKMIKSCSYVLKRSDNYAIVLGALYVIIIIFDSFITFPHMMSNIMFWLIVFVILHESERFKRVSVLSKSDYKY
;
A
#
# COMPACT_ATOMS: atom_id res chain seq x y z
N MET A 1 -4.35 5.03 -11.84
CA MET A 1 -4.56 3.60 -12.16
C MET A 1 -5.92 3.08 -11.67
N LEU A 2 -6.27 3.27 -10.38
CA LEU A 2 -7.60 2.91 -9.82
C LEU A 2 -8.80 3.48 -10.60
N ALA A 3 -8.79 4.77 -10.95
CA ALA A 3 -9.86 5.40 -11.75
C ALA A 3 -9.98 4.82 -13.19
N ILE A 4 -8.89 4.28 -13.74
CA ILE A 4 -8.84 3.72 -15.09
C ILE A 4 -9.34 2.28 -15.09
N VAL A 5 -8.94 1.48 -14.10
CA VAL A 5 -9.52 0.14 -13.86
C VAL A 5 -11.02 0.25 -13.55
N TYR A 6 -11.42 1.28 -12.81
CA TYR A 6 -12.81 1.63 -12.53
C TYR A 6 -13.60 1.99 -13.80
N ALA A 7 -13.01 2.76 -14.72
CA ALA A 7 -13.60 3.06 -16.02
C ALA A 7 -13.75 1.78 -16.90
N ILE A 8 -12.74 0.92 -16.93
CA ILE A 8 -12.75 -0.37 -17.65
C ILE A 8 -13.88 -1.28 -17.16
N PHE A 9 -14.13 -1.31 -15.85
CA PHE A 9 -15.13 -2.20 -15.25
C PHE A 9 -16.58 -1.71 -15.42
N LEU A 10 -16.78 -0.39 -15.56
CA LEU A 10 -18.10 0.22 -15.76
C LEU A 10 -18.52 0.33 -17.22
N THR A 11 -17.58 0.44 -18.16
CA THR A 11 -17.90 0.46 -19.59
C THR A 11 -18.24 -0.95 -20.07
N LYS A 12 -19.49 -1.17 -20.52
CA LYS A 12 -19.83 -2.33 -21.37
C LYS A 12 -18.73 -2.47 -22.43
N PHE A 13 -18.29 -3.71 -22.72
CA PHE A 13 -17.28 -4.02 -23.74
C PHE A 13 -17.59 -3.28 -25.05
N ASN A 14 -17.01 -2.11 -25.22
CA ASN A 14 -17.09 -1.28 -26.40
C ASN A 14 -15.65 -1.10 -26.93
N LEU A 15 -15.53 -0.66 -28.17
CA LEU A 15 -14.23 -0.50 -28.84
C LEU A 15 -13.25 0.37 -28.01
N GLN A 16 -13.78 1.35 -27.26
CA GLN A 16 -13.01 2.25 -26.41
C GLN A 16 -12.39 1.51 -25.20
N GLY A 17 -13.13 0.60 -24.57
CA GLY A 17 -12.62 -0.27 -23.49
C GLY A 17 -11.53 -1.23 -23.97
N ILE A 18 -11.66 -1.77 -25.19
CA ILE A 18 -10.64 -2.63 -25.80
C ILE A 18 -9.38 -1.83 -26.12
N LEU A 19 -9.52 -0.61 -26.69
CA LEU A 19 -8.41 0.31 -26.94
C LEU A 19 -7.71 0.73 -25.65
N LEU A 20 -8.46 0.98 -24.58
CA LEU A 20 -7.93 1.32 -23.27
C LEU A 20 -7.15 0.15 -22.66
N ILE A 21 -7.66 -1.09 -22.75
CA ILE A 21 -6.96 -2.31 -22.29
C ILE A 21 -5.70 -2.55 -23.14
N ALA A 22 -5.74 -2.33 -24.45
CA ALA A 22 -4.59 -2.49 -25.34
C ALA A 22 -3.50 -1.42 -25.11
N THR A 23 -3.88 -0.21 -24.68
CA THR A 23 -2.96 0.89 -24.38
C THR A 23 -2.50 0.91 -22.91
N LEU A 24 -3.19 0.20 -22.01
CA LEU A 24 -2.84 0.12 -20.59
C LEU A 24 -1.40 -0.38 -20.35
N PRO A 25 -0.88 -1.41 -21.03
CA PRO A 25 0.52 -1.82 -20.89
C PRO A 25 1.50 -0.73 -21.29
N LEU A 26 1.19 0.08 -22.31
CA LEU A 26 2.03 1.20 -22.73
C LEU A 26 2.04 2.33 -21.70
N ILE A 27 0.87 2.63 -21.10
CA ILE A 27 0.73 3.62 -20.02
C ILE A 27 1.47 3.15 -18.75
N VAL A 28 1.34 1.86 -18.41
CA VAL A 28 2.00 1.26 -17.26
C VAL A 28 3.51 1.21 -17.45
N MET A 29 3.99 0.86 -18.64
CA MET A 29 5.42 0.85 -18.99
C MET A 29 6.08 2.23 -18.93
N ASN A 30 5.32 3.30 -19.18
CA ASN A 30 5.82 4.68 -19.10
C ASN A 30 5.63 5.33 -17.72
N SER A 31 4.84 4.73 -16.82
CA SER A 31 4.70 5.21 -15.44
C SER A 31 5.71 4.50 -14.54
N LEU A 32 6.53 5.25 -13.80
CA LEU A 32 7.59 4.79 -12.87
C LEU A 32 7.10 3.91 -11.68
N ILE A 33 5.92 3.32 -11.77
CA ILE A 33 5.23 2.61 -10.69
C ILE A 33 5.64 1.13 -10.76
N GLY A 34 6.82 0.79 -10.23
CA GLY A 34 7.41 -0.55 -10.40
C GLY A 34 7.22 -1.54 -9.24
N LYS A 35 7.06 -1.08 -7.99
CA LYS A 35 7.04 -1.97 -6.80
C LYS A 35 5.67 -2.03 -6.10
N SER A 36 5.05 -0.88 -5.85
CA SER A 36 3.73 -0.79 -5.19
C SER A 36 2.57 -1.21 -6.09
N SER A 37 2.69 -1.06 -7.41
CA SER A 37 1.69 -1.49 -8.41
C SER A 37 1.53 -3.01 -8.47
N LEU A 38 2.63 -3.77 -8.38
CA LEU A 38 2.61 -5.24 -8.38
C LEU A 38 1.96 -5.79 -7.11
N ILE A 39 2.29 -5.20 -5.95
CA ILE A 39 1.64 -5.54 -4.68
C ILE A 39 0.15 -5.17 -4.73
N MET A 40 -0.19 -3.99 -5.26
CA MET A 40 -1.58 -3.56 -5.44
C MET A 40 -2.36 -4.48 -6.37
N LEU A 41 -1.77 -4.91 -7.49
CA LEU A 41 -2.35 -5.87 -8.42
C LEU A 41 -2.54 -7.24 -7.76
N ALA A 42 -1.53 -7.73 -7.02
CA ALA A 42 -1.62 -8.99 -6.29
C ALA A 42 -2.72 -8.95 -5.23
N VAL A 43 -2.85 -7.86 -4.45
CA VAL A 43 -3.91 -7.70 -3.44
C VAL A 43 -5.29 -7.65 -4.08
N LEU A 44 -5.45 -6.97 -5.22
CA LEU A 44 -6.72 -6.94 -5.96
C LEU A 44 -7.11 -8.32 -6.52
N ILE A 45 -6.15 -9.05 -7.09
CA ILE A 45 -6.36 -10.43 -7.55
C ILE A 45 -6.75 -11.32 -6.36
N LEU A 46 -5.97 -11.28 -5.27
CA LEU A 46 -6.23 -12.09 -4.08
C LEU A 46 -7.63 -11.79 -3.51
N TYR A 47 -8.02 -10.52 -3.49
CA TYR A 47 -9.33 -10.12 -3.03
C TYR A 47 -10.47 -10.69 -3.89
N PHE A 48 -10.37 -10.54 -5.22
CA PHE A 48 -11.37 -11.03 -6.16
C PHE A 48 -11.57 -12.54 -6.02
N PHE A 49 -10.48 -13.27 -5.74
CA PHE A 49 -10.52 -14.69 -5.48
C PHE A 49 -11.15 -15.05 -4.14
N LEU A 50 -10.74 -14.39 -3.05
CA LEU A 50 -11.12 -14.76 -1.68
C LEU A 50 -12.52 -14.30 -1.28
N PHE A 51 -12.99 -13.15 -1.74
CA PHE A 51 -14.16 -12.49 -1.13
C PHE A 51 -15.38 -12.36 -2.05
N ASP A 52 -15.19 -12.33 -3.37
CA ASP A 52 -16.31 -12.16 -4.29
C ASP A 52 -17.00 -13.50 -4.61
N LYS A 53 -17.73 -14.08 -3.66
CA LYS A 53 -18.40 -15.38 -3.86
C LYS A 53 -19.63 -15.32 -4.79
N LYS A 54 -20.14 -14.12 -5.10
CA LYS A 54 -21.46 -13.95 -5.75
C LYS A 54 -21.38 -13.49 -7.20
N LEU A 55 -20.41 -12.66 -7.61
CA LEU A 55 -20.41 -12.07 -8.96
C LEU A 55 -19.82 -12.99 -10.03
N VAL A 56 -18.85 -13.84 -9.66
CA VAL A 56 -18.08 -14.63 -10.62
C VAL A 56 -17.98 -16.07 -10.16
N SER A 57 -18.44 -17.00 -11.01
CA SER A 57 -18.33 -18.43 -10.72
C SER A 57 -16.87 -18.83 -10.48
N PRO A 58 -16.60 -19.85 -9.63
CA PRO A 58 -15.24 -20.29 -9.36
C PRO A 58 -14.41 -20.55 -10.62
N GLN A 59 -15.03 -21.12 -11.66
CA GLN A 59 -14.41 -21.36 -12.96
C GLN A 59 -14.03 -20.05 -13.68
N LYS A 60 -14.94 -19.06 -13.74
CA LYS A 60 -14.65 -17.77 -14.36
C LYS A 60 -13.55 -17.01 -13.61
N LYS A 61 -13.46 -17.14 -12.28
CA LYS A 61 -12.35 -16.58 -11.51
C LYS A 61 -11.01 -17.16 -11.96
N ILE A 62 -10.93 -18.49 -12.06
CA ILE A 62 -9.74 -19.19 -12.54
C ILE A 62 -9.31 -18.65 -13.91
N TYR A 63 -10.25 -18.51 -14.87
CA TYR A 63 -9.94 -17.90 -16.17
C TYR A 63 -9.46 -16.45 -16.06
N ILE A 64 -10.07 -15.63 -15.19
CA ILE A 64 -9.66 -14.24 -14.98
C ILE A 64 -8.26 -14.11 -14.35
N ALA A 65 -7.78 -15.08 -13.57
CA ALA A 65 -6.36 -15.08 -13.18
C ALA A 65 -5.46 -15.64 -14.28
N ILE A 66 -5.82 -16.81 -14.81
CA ILE A 66 -4.93 -17.56 -15.71
C ILE A 66 -4.74 -16.80 -17.01
N VAL A 67 -5.79 -16.27 -17.63
CA VAL A 67 -5.70 -15.63 -18.95
C VAL A 67 -4.78 -14.40 -18.92
N PRO A 68 -4.96 -13.40 -18.04
CA PRO A 68 -4.01 -12.29 -17.94
C PRO A 68 -2.61 -12.74 -17.54
N THR A 69 -2.47 -13.73 -16.65
CA THR A 69 -1.16 -14.24 -16.24
C THR A 69 -0.43 -14.88 -17.43
N VAL A 70 -1.10 -15.74 -18.19
CA VAL A 70 -0.56 -16.36 -19.40
C VAL A 70 -0.25 -15.30 -20.45
N LEU A 71 -1.14 -14.33 -20.67
CA LEU A 71 -0.87 -13.23 -21.61
C LEU A 71 0.33 -12.38 -21.18
N ILE A 72 0.51 -12.12 -19.89
CA ILE A 72 1.68 -11.42 -19.35
C ILE A 72 2.94 -12.26 -19.56
N VAL A 73 2.91 -13.56 -19.26
CA VAL A 73 4.06 -14.46 -19.43
C VAL A 73 4.44 -14.57 -20.91
N VAL A 74 3.47 -14.88 -21.78
CA VAL A 74 3.69 -14.97 -23.23
C VAL A 74 4.15 -13.63 -23.79
N GLY A 75 3.47 -12.53 -23.43
CA GLY A 75 3.88 -11.18 -23.80
C GLY A 75 5.29 -10.85 -23.33
N SER A 76 5.68 -11.27 -22.12
CA SER A 76 7.03 -11.03 -21.61
C SER A 76 8.11 -11.75 -22.41
N ILE A 77 7.82 -12.93 -22.96
CA ILE A 77 8.72 -13.66 -23.87
C ILE A 77 8.87 -12.89 -25.18
N PHE A 78 7.76 -12.49 -25.81
CA PHE A 78 7.80 -11.78 -27.11
C PHE A 78 8.40 -10.37 -27.01
N PHE A 79 8.15 -9.68 -25.90
CA PHE A 79 8.62 -8.31 -25.68
C PHE A 79 9.82 -8.23 -24.74
N TRP A 80 10.54 -9.32 -24.51
CA TRP A 80 11.65 -9.40 -23.56
C TRP A 80 12.67 -8.28 -23.74
N ASN A 81 13.15 -8.08 -24.97
CA ASN A 81 14.12 -7.03 -25.31
C ASN A 81 13.62 -5.62 -24.95
N LYS A 82 12.31 -5.37 -25.04
CA LYS A 82 11.71 -4.08 -24.62
C LYS A 82 11.61 -4.01 -23.11
N ILE A 83 11.24 -5.09 -22.43
CA ILE A 83 11.16 -5.15 -20.97
C ILE A 83 12.54 -4.88 -20.35
N GLU A 84 13.62 -5.45 -20.89
CA GLU A 84 14.97 -5.26 -20.38
C GLU A 84 15.46 -3.81 -20.43
N THR A 85 14.94 -3.02 -21.37
CA THR A 85 15.27 -1.59 -21.48
C THR A 85 14.44 -0.71 -20.54
N THR A 86 13.38 -1.24 -19.92
CA THR A 86 12.58 -0.48 -18.96
C THR A 86 13.34 -0.19 -17.67
N GLY A 87 13.10 0.99 -17.08
CA GLY A 87 13.65 1.35 -15.76
C GLY A 87 13.19 0.39 -14.66
N ALA A 88 11.96 -0.12 -14.74
CA ALA A 88 11.41 -1.06 -13.75
C ALA A 88 12.18 -2.39 -13.71
N TYR A 89 12.49 -2.97 -14.88
CA TYR A 89 13.32 -4.18 -14.96
C TYR A 89 14.73 -3.92 -14.44
N ARG A 90 15.38 -2.85 -14.92
CA ARG A 90 16.73 -2.48 -14.48
C ARG A 90 16.82 -2.30 -12.96
N ASN A 91 15.85 -1.60 -12.37
CA ASN A 91 15.78 -1.41 -10.91
C ASN A 91 15.52 -2.71 -10.15
N THR A 92 14.69 -3.60 -10.69
CA THR A 92 14.40 -4.90 -10.07
C THR A 92 15.60 -5.82 -10.12
N VAL A 93 16.25 -5.94 -11.27
CA VAL A 93 17.49 -6.71 -11.43
C VAL A 93 18.59 -6.13 -10.57
N TYR A 94 18.75 -4.81 -10.54
CA TYR A 94 19.70 -4.14 -9.66
C TYR A 94 19.43 -4.47 -8.20
N PHE A 95 18.19 -4.32 -7.73
CA PHE A 95 17.79 -4.68 -6.36
C PHE A 95 18.13 -6.14 -6.04
N LEU A 96 17.73 -7.09 -6.89
CA LEU A 96 17.95 -8.52 -6.65
C LEU A 96 19.45 -8.88 -6.64
N LYS A 97 20.25 -8.32 -7.55
CA LYS A 97 21.70 -8.55 -7.62
C LYS A 97 22.47 -7.93 -6.44
N ASN A 98 21.90 -6.90 -5.84
CA ASN A 98 22.53 -6.12 -4.78
C ASN A 98 21.90 -6.36 -3.39
N THR A 99 21.03 -7.35 -3.28
CA THR A 99 20.41 -7.72 -2.01
C THR A 99 20.92 -9.07 -1.56
N ASP A 100 21.52 -9.09 -0.37
CA ASP A 100 21.80 -10.31 0.36
C ASP A 100 20.67 -10.55 1.36
N PHE A 101 19.74 -11.44 1.01
CA PHE A 101 18.62 -11.81 1.87
C PHE A 101 19.03 -12.67 3.07
N LYS A 102 20.20 -13.31 3.05
CA LYS A 102 20.69 -14.11 4.19
C LYS A 102 21.19 -13.19 5.30
N GLU A 103 21.94 -12.17 4.93
CA GLU A 103 22.50 -11.19 5.87
C GLU A 103 21.62 -9.94 6.03
N PHE A 104 20.50 -9.85 5.32
CA PHE A 104 19.65 -8.65 5.23
C PHE A 104 20.44 -7.39 4.84
N LYS A 105 21.42 -7.53 3.94
CA LYS A 105 22.21 -6.40 3.41
C LYS A 105 21.67 -5.96 2.06
N PHE A 106 21.25 -4.71 1.95
CA PHE A 106 20.69 -4.14 0.73
C PHE A 106 21.65 -3.06 0.22
N LYS A 107 22.30 -3.28 -0.94
CA LYS A 107 23.10 -2.22 -1.60
C LYS A 107 22.24 -1.34 -2.52
N ASP A 108 20.95 -1.64 -2.67
CA ASP A 108 19.98 -0.72 -3.25
C ASP A 108 19.84 0.52 -2.38
N MET A 109 20.19 1.69 -2.95
CA MET A 109 20.28 2.95 -2.19
C MET A 109 18.94 3.33 -1.55
N SER A 110 17.83 3.16 -2.27
CA SER A 110 16.50 3.52 -1.77
C SER A 110 16.06 2.64 -0.60
N THR A 111 16.25 1.32 -0.70
CA THR A 111 15.93 0.40 0.39
C THR A 111 16.88 0.59 1.57
N GLY A 112 18.18 0.76 1.29
CA GLY A 112 19.21 1.06 2.27
C GLY A 112 18.93 2.35 3.04
N HIS A 113 18.47 3.40 2.36
CA HIS A 113 18.10 4.68 2.96
C HIS A 113 16.94 4.51 3.96
N ARG A 114 15.87 3.80 3.58
CA ARG A 114 14.72 3.55 4.48
C ARG A 114 15.11 2.72 5.72
N ILE A 115 16.03 1.78 5.56
CA ILE A 115 16.58 1.00 6.69
C ILE A 115 17.43 1.90 7.58
N PHE A 116 18.27 2.75 6.97
CA PHE A 116 19.11 3.71 7.68
C PHE A 116 18.28 4.71 8.50
N GLU A 117 17.19 5.24 7.95
CA GLU A 117 16.22 6.05 8.71
C GLU A 117 15.71 5.29 9.95
N GLY A 118 15.31 4.03 9.77
CA GLY A 118 14.85 3.18 10.87
C GLY A 118 15.93 2.95 11.93
N GLN A 119 17.18 2.73 11.52
CA GLN A 119 18.33 2.59 12.43
C GLN A 119 18.55 3.87 13.24
N ARG A 120 18.54 5.04 12.60
CA ARG A 120 18.70 6.33 13.28
C ARG A 120 17.57 6.58 14.29
N VAL A 121 16.32 6.27 13.93
CA VAL A 121 15.19 6.34 14.87
C VAL A 121 15.42 5.47 16.10
N LEU A 122 15.89 4.23 15.91
CA LEU A 122 16.15 3.29 17.02
C LEU A 122 17.33 3.73 17.89
N GLU A 123 18.39 4.26 17.30
CA GLU A 123 19.55 4.79 18.04
C GLU A 123 19.16 5.99 18.91
N GLU A 124 18.44 6.95 18.35
CA GLU A 124 17.93 8.12 19.09
C GLU A 124 16.93 7.70 20.15
N PHE A 125 16.02 6.78 19.84
CA PHE A 125 15.09 6.21 20.81
C PHE A 125 15.83 5.53 21.97
N GLY A 126 16.89 4.76 21.69
CA GLY A 126 17.70 4.09 22.70
C GLY A 126 18.36 5.06 23.69
N LYS A 127 18.93 6.15 23.16
CA LYS A 127 19.61 7.22 23.91
C LYS A 127 18.65 8.17 24.64
N SER A 128 17.38 8.19 24.24
CA SER A 128 16.37 9.09 24.81
C SER A 128 15.98 8.77 26.25
N ASN A 129 15.56 9.79 26.98
CA ASN A 129 14.98 9.64 28.32
C ASN A 129 13.59 8.98 28.27
N THR A 130 13.07 8.56 29.43
CA THR A 130 11.79 7.85 29.54
C THR A 130 10.61 8.67 29.02
N TYR A 131 10.61 10.00 29.21
CA TYR A 131 9.53 10.87 28.75
C TYR A 131 9.42 10.86 27.22
N ILE A 132 10.55 11.05 26.53
CA ILE A 132 10.62 11.01 25.05
C ILE A 132 10.28 9.61 24.53
N LYS A 133 10.69 8.54 25.22
CA LYS A 133 10.30 7.18 24.84
C LYS A 133 8.78 6.98 24.88
N ILE A 134 8.09 7.56 25.86
CA ILE A 134 6.64 7.41 26.03
C ILE A 134 5.85 8.30 25.07
N PHE A 135 6.21 9.59 24.98
CA PHE A 135 5.43 10.62 24.27
C PHE A 135 6.01 11.05 22.92
N GLY A 136 7.25 10.67 22.61
CA GLY A 136 7.96 11.03 21.38
C GLY A 136 8.53 12.44 21.37
N ASN A 137 9.09 12.82 20.22
CA ASN A 137 9.74 14.11 19.98
C ASN A 137 8.78 15.22 19.49
N GLY A 138 7.52 14.89 19.20
CA GLY A 138 6.51 15.82 18.70
C GLY A 138 6.32 15.81 17.17
N PHE A 139 5.27 16.50 16.70
CA PHE A 139 4.82 16.50 15.30
C PHE A 139 5.86 17.04 14.32
N GLY A 140 6.64 18.04 14.74
CA GLY A 140 7.63 18.74 13.92
C GLY A 140 9.04 18.16 14.01
N ALA A 141 9.21 17.03 14.72
CA ALA A 141 10.52 16.44 14.93
C ALA A 141 11.19 16.07 13.60
N THR A 142 12.48 16.38 13.52
CA THR A 142 13.38 16.09 12.41
C THR A 142 14.43 15.08 12.86
N ILE A 143 14.91 14.26 11.92
CA ILE A 143 15.97 13.29 12.16
C ILE A 143 17.22 13.69 11.38
N ASP A 144 18.39 13.43 11.95
CA ASP A 144 19.67 13.65 11.30
C ASP A 144 20.02 12.46 10.39
N LEU A 145 20.05 12.73 9.09
CA LEU A 145 20.43 11.80 8.03
C LEU A 145 21.70 12.25 7.28
N SER A 146 22.54 13.09 7.89
CA SER A 146 23.79 13.60 7.31
C SER A 146 24.73 12.48 6.83
N ASP A 147 24.74 11.33 7.53
CA ASP A 147 25.53 10.15 7.16
C ASP A 147 24.90 9.31 6.03
N THR A 148 23.78 9.74 5.43
CA THR A 148 23.14 8.98 4.36
C THR A 148 24.02 8.93 3.12
N LYS A 149 24.11 7.77 2.47
CA LYS A 149 24.86 7.59 1.21
C LYS A 149 24.00 7.82 -0.03
N ASP A 150 22.68 8.00 0.14
CA ASP A 150 21.76 8.15 -0.99
C ASP A 150 21.91 9.52 -1.65
N VAL A 151 22.58 9.52 -2.82
CA VAL A 151 22.85 10.71 -3.63
C VAL A 151 21.56 11.45 -4.00
N ALA A 152 20.45 10.75 -4.21
CA ALA A 152 19.18 11.40 -4.54
C ALA A 152 18.61 12.17 -3.34
N VAL A 153 18.77 11.62 -2.13
CA VAL A 153 18.37 12.31 -0.89
C VAL A 153 19.28 13.49 -0.61
N GLN A 154 20.61 13.31 -0.77
CA GLN A 154 21.58 14.39 -0.63
C GLN A 154 21.31 15.54 -1.61
N ALA A 155 20.95 15.24 -2.86
CA ALA A 155 20.66 16.25 -3.87
C ALA A 155 19.29 16.95 -3.69
N SER A 156 18.33 16.31 -3.02
CA SER A 156 16.97 16.83 -2.86
C SER A 156 16.73 17.58 -1.54
N ASN A 157 17.70 17.58 -0.61
CA ASN A 157 17.60 18.25 0.68
C ASN A 157 18.74 19.25 0.85
N ASN A 158 18.41 20.49 1.20
CA ASN A 158 19.41 21.53 1.50
C ASN A 158 20.10 21.30 2.85
N ASP A 159 19.45 20.59 3.77
CA ASP A 159 19.96 20.25 5.09
C ASP A 159 19.57 18.82 5.46
N LEU A 160 20.58 17.95 5.57
CA LEU A 160 20.39 16.55 5.95
C LEU A 160 20.36 16.34 7.46
N THR A 161 20.72 17.35 8.25
CA THR A 161 20.65 17.27 9.72
C THR A 161 19.22 17.42 10.23
N ASN A 162 18.32 17.98 9.41
CA ASN A 162 16.94 18.27 9.78
C ASN A 162 15.91 17.69 8.80
N VAL A 163 15.96 16.37 8.56
CA VAL A 163 15.01 15.72 7.65
C VAL A 163 13.71 15.39 8.37
N ARG A 164 12.58 15.86 7.84
CA ARG A 164 11.24 15.61 8.43
C ARG A 164 10.67 14.26 8.05
N HIS A 165 11.08 13.71 6.91
CA HIS A 165 10.44 12.54 6.33
C HIS A 165 11.09 11.26 6.82
N ILE A 166 10.31 10.39 7.47
CA ILE A 166 10.70 9.02 7.80
C ILE A 166 9.75 8.13 7.02
N HIS A 167 10.28 7.25 6.18
CA HIS A 167 9.45 6.49 5.24
C HIS A 167 8.67 5.37 5.91
N ILE A 168 9.26 4.66 6.85
CA ILE A 168 8.63 3.49 7.48
C ILE A 168 7.65 3.95 8.57
N GLY A 169 6.36 3.62 8.44
CA GLY A 169 5.29 4.22 9.25
C GLY A 169 5.40 4.01 10.75
N PHE A 170 5.74 2.81 11.20
CA PHE A 170 5.89 2.57 12.63
C PHE A 170 7.12 3.30 13.21
N PHE A 171 8.20 3.48 12.44
CA PHE A 171 9.35 4.29 12.88
C PHE A 171 9.00 5.78 12.90
N ALA A 172 8.29 6.27 11.88
CA ALA A 172 7.81 7.66 11.85
C ALA A 172 6.91 7.99 13.06
N VAL A 173 6.00 7.08 13.41
CA VAL A 173 5.10 7.21 14.56
C VAL A 173 5.88 7.09 15.88
N LEU A 174 6.76 6.09 16.02
CA LEU A 174 7.57 5.90 17.22
C LEU A 174 8.43 7.14 17.50
N TYR A 175 9.06 7.69 16.47
CA TYR A 175 9.94 8.85 16.60
C TYR A 175 9.18 10.09 17.07
N ARG A 176 8.01 10.37 16.48
CA ARG A 176 7.25 11.59 16.75
C ARG A 176 6.35 11.49 17.98
N TYR A 177 5.83 10.32 18.29
CA TYR A 177 4.78 10.15 19.31
C TYR A 177 5.08 9.06 20.34
N GLY A 178 6.27 8.45 20.28
CA GLY A 178 6.72 7.46 21.25
C GLY A 178 5.88 6.18 21.25
N LEU A 179 5.97 5.45 22.35
CA LEU A 179 5.25 4.19 22.55
C LEU A 179 3.73 4.38 22.59
N ILE A 180 3.23 5.50 23.12
CA ILE A 180 1.78 5.78 23.16
C ILE A 180 1.25 5.97 21.74
N GLY A 181 1.92 6.78 20.92
CA GLY A 181 1.50 6.96 19.54
C GLY A 181 1.56 5.67 18.73
N LEU A 182 2.59 4.84 18.97
CA LEU A 182 2.71 3.54 18.32
C LEU A 182 1.55 2.61 18.69
N LEU A 183 1.15 2.58 19.96
CA LEU A 183 -0.03 1.84 20.42
C LEU A 183 -1.31 2.34 19.72
N VAL A 184 -1.53 3.66 19.67
CA VAL A 184 -2.69 4.26 19.00
C VAL A 184 -2.71 3.92 17.51
N TYR A 185 -1.55 3.97 16.84
CA TYR A 185 -1.40 3.60 15.44
C TYR A 185 -1.79 2.14 15.18
N PHE A 186 -1.32 1.19 15.99
CA PHE A 186 -1.71 -0.22 15.84
C PHE A 186 -3.18 -0.48 16.19
N LEU A 187 -3.73 0.21 17.19
CA LEU A 187 -5.17 0.15 17.50
C LEU A 187 -6.02 0.66 16.34
N PHE A 188 -5.60 1.77 15.70
CA PHE A 188 -6.22 2.30 14.50
C PHE A 188 -6.16 1.29 13.36
N ILE A 189 -4.99 0.74 13.03
CA ILE A 189 -4.84 -0.28 11.98
C ILE A 189 -5.74 -1.48 12.25
N ARG A 190 -5.74 -2.00 13.48
CA ARG A 190 -6.60 -3.13 13.88
C ARG A 190 -8.07 -2.82 13.67
N LYS A 191 -8.52 -1.62 14.08
CA LYS A 191 -9.90 -1.16 13.88
C LYS A 191 -10.24 -1.06 12.41
N MET A 192 -9.34 -0.52 11.59
CA MET A 192 -9.55 -0.37 10.15
C MET A 192 -9.62 -1.72 9.44
N ILE A 193 -8.71 -2.65 9.72
CA ILE A 193 -8.74 -4.01 9.14
C ILE A 193 -10.05 -4.71 9.49
N LYS A 194 -10.51 -4.61 10.75
CA LYS A 194 -11.80 -5.19 11.17
C LYS A 194 -12.99 -4.55 10.44
N SER A 195 -12.99 -3.22 10.30
CA SER A 195 -14.07 -2.48 9.65
C SER A 195 -14.13 -2.79 8.16
N CYS A 196 -12.98 -2.82 7.48
CA CYS A 196 -12.89 -3.25 6.08
C CYS A 196 -13.36 -4.70 5.93
N SER A 197 -12.86 -5.63 6.77
CA SER A 197 -13.29 -7.04 6.73
C SER A 197 -14.80 -7.20 6.90
N TYR A 198 -15.42 -6.36 7.72
CA TYR A 198 -16.87 -6.38 7.91
C TYR A 198 -17.59 -5.89 6.65
N VAL A 199 -17.17 -4.73 6.11
CA VAL A 199 -17.71 -4.14 4.89
C VAL A 199 -17.58 -5.09 3.69
N LEU A 200 -16.39 -5.66 3.46
CA LEU A 200 -16.12 -6.58 2.36
C LEU A 200 -17.00 -7.84 2.38
N LYS A 201 -17.46 -8.27 3.56
CA LYS A 201 -18.31 -9.46 3.72
C LYS A 201 -19.81 -9.17 3.59
N ARG A 202 -20.24 -7.91 3.70
CA ARG A 202 -21.65 -7.54 3.92
C ARG A 202 -22.18 -6.49 2.94
N SER A 203 -21.30 -5.66 2.38
CA SER A 203 -21.70 -4.63 1.42
C SER A 203 -21.85 -5.24 0.03
N ASP A 204 -23.02 -5.07 -0.57
CA ASP A 204 -23.24 -5.33 -1.99
C ASP A 204 -22.88 -4.08 -2.85
N ASN A 205 -22.60 -2.93 -2.23
CA ASN A 205 -22.18 -1.72 -2.95
C ASN A 205 -20.69 -1.81 -3.35
N TYR A 206 -20.45 -1.84 -4.66
CA TYR A 206 -19.13 -1.97 -5.26
C TYR A 206 -18.15 -0.84 -4.89
N ALA A 207 -18.62 0.42 -4.87
CA ALA A 207 -17.75 1.56 -4.55
C ALA A 207 -17.24 1.47 -3.09
N ILE A 208 -18.10 1.06 -2.17
CA ILE A 208 -17.74 0.85 -0.76
C ILE A 208 -16.76 -0.32 -0.61
N VAL A 209 -16.99 -1.42 -1.33
CA VAL A 209 -16.10 -2.58 -1.35
C VAL A 209 -14.71 -2.22 -1.87
N LEU A 210 -14.64 -1.52 -3.00
CA LEU A 210 -13.37 -1.03 -3.53
C LEU A 210 -12.68 -0.05 -2.57
N GLY A 211 -13.44 0.84 -1.93
CA GLY A 211 -12.93 1.75 -0.92
C GLY A 211 -12.26 1.00 0.23
N ALA A 212 -12.89 -0.06 0.73
CA ALA A 212 -12.31 -0.91 1.77
C ALA A 212 -11.00 -1.57 1.33
N LEU A 213 -10.90 -2.00 0.07
CA LEU A 213 -9.65 -2.57 -0.46
C LEU A 213 -8.55 -1.54 -0.58
N TYR A 214 -8.91 -0.38 -1.13
CA TYR A 214 -8.00 0.74 -1.25
C TYR A 214 -7.40 1.11 0.12
N VAL A 215 -8.22 1.19 1.16
CA VAL A 215 -7.78 1.44 2.53
C VAL A 215 -6.81 0.36 3.02
N ILE A 216 -7.12 -0.93 2.80
CA ILE A 216 -6.21 -2.03 3.18
C ILE A 216 -4.87 -1.89 2.47
N ILE A 217 -4.87 -1.61 1.17
CA ILE A 217 -3.65 -1.44 0.37
C ILE A 217 -2.80 -0.29 0.89
N ILE A 218 -3.40 0.87 1.15
CA ILE A 218 -2.68 2.04 1.67
C ILE A 218 -2.15 1.80 3.08
N ILE A 219 -2.89 1.07 3.93
CA ILE A 219 -2.37 0.66 5.25
C ILE A 219 -1.10 -0.18 5.08
N PHE A 220 -1.11 -1.16 4.15
CA PHE A 220 0.08 -1.96 3.87
C PHE A 220 1.23 -1.14 3.27
N ASP A 221 0.93 -0.25 2.33
CA ASP A 221 1.93 0.65 1.74
C ASP A 221 2.53 1.58 2.81
N SER A 222 1.76 1.98 3.83
CA SER A 222 2.24 2.85 4.91
C SER A 222 3.35 2.23 5.77
N PHE A 223 3.48 0.90 5.81
CA PHE A 223 4.61 0.25 6.48
C PHE A 223 5.92 0.50 5.75
N ILE A 224 5.88 0.83 4.46
CA ILE A 224 7.05 1.10 3.63
C ILE A 224 7.18 2.59 3.32
N THR A 225 6.05 3.28 3.11
CA THR A 225 5.97 4.69 2.70
C THR A 225 4.82 5.42 3.42
N PHE A 226 5.02 5.73 4.69
CA PHE A 226 4.10 6.45 5.56
C PHE A 226 3.56 7.78 5.01
N PRO A 227 4.36 8.61 4.31
CA PRO A 227 3.85 9.84 3.73
C PRO A 227 2.64 9.60 2.80
N HIS A 228 2.62 8.49 2.06
CA HIS A 228 1.50 8.17 1.16
C HIS A 228 0.16 7.98 1.89
N MET A 229 0.18 7.50 3.13
CA MET A 229 -1.04 7.38 3.93
C MET A 229 -1.43 8.73 4.52
N MET A 230 -0.47 9.49 5.05
CA MET A 230 -0.76 10.74 5.76
C MET A 230 -1.15 11.88 4.83
N SER A 231 -0.51 12.03 3.67
CA SER A 231 -0.76 13.14 2.74
C SER A 231 -1.94 12.90 1.81
N ASN A 232 -2.50 11.68 1.80
CA ASN A 232 -3.55 11.32 0.87
C ASN A 232 -4.94 11.60 1.47
N ILE A 233 -5.53 12.73 1.08
CA ILE A 233 -6.86 13.14 1.57
C ILE A 233 -7.96 12.12 1.22
N MET A 234 -7.84 11.45 0.08
CA MET A 234 -8.80 10.44 -0.37
C MET A 234 -8.80 9.22 0.56
N PHE A 235 -7.64 8.81 1.08
CA PHE A 235 -7.54 7.76 2.08
C PHE A 235 -8.38 8.08 3.31
N TRP A 236 -8.24 9.29 3.88
CA TRP A 236 -8.98 9.69 5.09
C TRP A 236 -10.49 9.80 4.87
N LEU A 237 -10.92 10.31 3.71
CA LEU A 237 -12.35 10.35 3.35
C LEU A 237 -12.95 8.94 3.25
N ILE A 238 -12.24 8.02 2.58
CA ILE A 238 -12.70 6.64 2.45
C ILE A 238 -12.69 5.94 3.81
N VAL A 239 -11.67 6.16 4.65
CA VAL A 239 -11.62 5.65 6.04
C VAL A 239 -12.89 6.03 6.80
N PHE A 240 -13.32 7.30 6.72
CA PHE A 240 -14.53 7.76 7.38
C PHE A 240 -15.78 7.03 6.87
N VAL A 241 -15.93 6.89 5.55
CA VAL A 241 -17.05 6.14 4.94
C VAL A 241 -17.05 4.68 5.39
N ILE A 242 -15.90 4.01 5.39
CA ILE A 242 -15.79 2.60 5.80
C ILE A 242 -16.13 2.41 7.27
N LEU A 243 -15.69 3.32 8.15
CA LEU A 243 -16.05 3.28 9.57
C LEU A 243 -17.56 3.45 9.76
N HIS A 244 -18.17 4.44 9.09
CA HIS A 244 -19.61 4.67 9.16
C HIS A 244 -20.42 3.45 8.68
N GLU A 245 -20.05 2.89 7.52
CA GLU A 245 -20.69 1.72 6.94
C GLU A 245 -20.55 0.47 7.81
N SER A 246 -19.36 0.24 8.38
CA SER A 246 -19.13 -0.89 9.30
C SER A 246 -20.04 -0.80 10.54
N GLU A 247 -20.20 0.38 11.14
CA GLU A 247 -21.08 0.57 12.29
C GLU A 247 -22.57 0.45 11.92
N ARG A 248 -22.98 0.92 10.73
CA ARG A 248 -24.35 0.72 10.22
C ARG A 248 -24.70 -0.77 10.18
N PHE A 249 -23.85 -1.59 9.58
CA PHE A 249 -24.15 -3.02 9.47
C PHE A 249 -24.12 -3.76 10.82
N LYS A 250 -23.22 -3.38 11.75
CA LYS A 250 -23.22 -3.97 13.11
C LYS A 250 -24.57 -3.75 13.78
N ARG A 251 -25.13 -2.54 13.70
CA ARG A 251 -26.45 -2.22 14.27
C ARG A 251 -27.56 -3.09 13.69
N VAL A 252 -27.62 -3.23 12.36
CA VAL A 252 -28.61 -4.09 11.69
C VAL A 252 -28.49 -5.55 12.15
N SER A 253 -27.26 -6.07 12.33
CA SER A 253 -27.05 -7.45 12.76
C SER A 253 -27.42 -7.74 14.22
N VAL A 254 -27.51 -6.70 15.06
CA VAL A 254 -27.96 -6.81 16.45
C VAL A 254 -29.49 -6.84 16.50
N LEU A 255 -30.15 -5.94 15.75
CA LEU A 255 -31.61 -5.89 15.64
C LEU A 255 -32.17 -7.20 15.07
N SER A 256 -31.54 -7.75 14.03
CA SER A 256 -31.97 -9.02 13.45
C SER A 256 -31.81 -10.22 14.39
N LYS A 257 -31.16 -10.08 15.56
CA LYS A 257 -31.05 -11.15 16.56
C LYS A 257 -32.01 -10.97 17.73
N SER A 258 -32.45 -9.74 18.02
CA SER A 258 -33.46 -9.49 19.05
C SER A 258 -34.83 -9.98 18.63
N ASP A 259 -35.15 -9.92 17.33
CA ASP A 259 -36.47 -10.26 16.81
C ASP A 259 -36.77 -11.77 16.83
N TYR A 260 -35.77 -12.63 17.03
CA TYR A 260 -35.92 -14.09 17.14
C TYR A 260 -35.97 -14.59 18.60
N LYS A 261 -36.09 -13.69 19.58
CA LYS A 261 -36.16 -14.05 21.02
C LYS A 261 -37.57 -14.06 21.61
N TYR A 262 -38.60 -13.95 20.77
CA TYR A 262 -40.01 -14.08 21.14
C TYR A 262 -40.64 -15.23 20.34
#